data_AF-A0AAD9IEA6-F1
#
_entry.id   AF-A0AAD9IEA6-F1
#
_cell.length_a   1.000
_cell.length_b   1.000
_cell.length_c   1.000
_cell.angle_alpha   90.00
_cell.angle_beta   90.00
_cell.angle_gamma   90.00
#
_symmetry.space_group_name_H-M   'P 1'
#
loop_
_entity.id
_entity.type
_entity.pdbx_description
1 polymer ?
#
loop_
_entity_poly.entity_id
_entity_poly.type
_entity_poly.pdbx_seq_one_letter_code
_entity_poly.pdbx_strand_id
1 'polypeptide(L)'
;MSAPRVFVIRHGETEWSVNGRHTGTTDIPLTANGERRIRATGRALVGNDRPIVPKKLAHIYVSPRTRAQRTLELLDLGLKEPYP
;
A
#
# COMPACT_ATOMS: atom_id res chain seq x y z
N MET A 1 14.84 -0.32 -23.53
CA MET A 1 13.64 -0.27 -22.65
C MET A 1 13.84 -1.26 -21.51
N SER A 2 13.50 -0.92 -20.27
CA SER A 2 13.51 -1.89 -19.16
C SER A 2 12.30 -2.82 -19.26
N ALA A 3 12.45 -4.07 -18.82
CA ALA A 3 11.32 -4.98 -18.71
C ALA A 3 10.21 -4.41 -17.81
N PRO A 4 8.92 -4.62 -18.13
CA PRO A 4 7.81 -4.27 -17.23
C PRO A 4 7.96 -4.98 -15.88
N ARG A 5 7.51 -4.32 -14.81
CA ARG A 5 7.55 -4.86 -13.45
C ARG A 5 6.18 -4.72 -12.80
N VAL A 6 5.83 -5.69 -11.98
CA VAL A 6 4.63 -5.68 -11.14
C VAL A 6 5.07 -5.65 -9.68
N PHE A 7 4.50 -4.74 -8.90
CA PHE A 7 4.71 -4.66 -7.46
C PHE A 7 3.42 -5.09 -6.76
N VAL A 8 3.51 -6.09 -5.89
CA VAL A 8 2.38 -6.57 -5.09
C VAL A 8 2.62 -6.16 -3.65
N ILE A 9 1.69 -5.39 -3.08
CA ILE A 9 1.79 -4.88 -1.71
C ILE A 9 0.61 -5.41 -0.92
N ARG A 10 0.90 -6.19 0.13
CA ARG A 10 -0.10 -6.59 1.12
C ARG A 10 -0.48 -5.38 1.97
N HIS A 11 -1.76 -5.25 2.31
CA HIS A 11 -2.22 -4.23 3.24
C HIS A 11 -1.46 -4.29 4.58
N GLY A 12 -1.38 -3.14 5.28
CA GLY A 12 -0.78 -3.05 6.60
C GLY A 12 -1.48 -3.94 7.64
N GLU A 13 -0.85 -4.04 8.81
CA GLU A 13 -1.38 -4.78 9.95
C GLU A 13 -2.77 -4.25 10.37
N THR A 14 -3.71 -5.18 10.58
CA THR A 14 -5.02 -4.98 11.22
C THR A 14 -5.09 -5.80 12.51
N GLU A 15 -6.05 -5.51 13.39
CA GLU A 15 -6.26 -6.26 14.64
C GLU A 15 -6.36 -7.78 14.39
N TRP A 16 -7.09 -8.20 13.36
CA TRP A 16 -7.26 -9.60 13.02
C TRP A 16 -6.01 -10.24 12.44
N SER A 17 -5.23 -9.49 11.66
CA SER A 17 -3.96 -10.00 11.12
C SER A 17 -2.93 -10.31 12.21
N VAL A 18 -2.95 -9.54 13.32
CA VAL A 18 -2.09 -9.79 14.49
C VAL A 18 -2.49 -11.08 15.20
N ASN A 19 -3.79 -11.29 15.37
CA ASN A 19 -4.32 -12.44 16.12
C ASN A 19 -4.60 -13.67 15.23
N GLY A 20 -4.08 -13.69 14.00
CA GLY A 20 -4.22 -14.83 13.07
C GLY A 20 -5.64 -15.07 12.55
N ARG A 21 -6.57 -14.13 12.73
CA ARG A 21 -7.96 -14.26 12.28
C ARG A 21 -8.08 -13.97 10.78
N HIS A 22 -8.92 -14.76 10.11
CA HIS A 22 -9.18 -14.58 8.68
C HIS A 22 -9.92 -13.27 8.40
N THR A 23 -9.25 -12.32 7.73
CA THR A 23 -9.82 -11.00 7.39
C THR A 23 -10.25 -10.96 5.92
N GLY A 24 -11.47 -11.43 5.66
CA GLY A 24 -12.08 -11.47 4.32
C GLY A 24 -12.78 -10.16 3.95
N THR A 25 -14.10 -10.23 3.77
CA THR A 25 -14.94 -9.08 3.40
C THR A 25 -15.16 -8.09 4.54
N THR A 26 -15.00 -8.50 5.79
CA THR A 26 -15.05 -7.62 6.96
C THR A 26 -14.06 -6.46 6.79
N ASP A 27 -14.55 -5.25 6.94
CA ASP A 27 -13.72 -4.06 6.81
C ASP A 27 -13.15 -3.65 8.16
N ILE A 28 -11.88 -3.97 8.37
CA ILE A 28 -11.14 -3.72 9.60
C ILE A 28 -10.03 -2.75 9.25
N PRO A 29 -9.93 -1.60 9.95
CA PRO A 29 -8.90 -0.61 9.67
C PRO A 29 -7.51 -1.13 10.04
N LEU A 30 -6.49 -0.39 9.59
CA LEU A 30 -5.11 -0.62 10.02
C LEU A 30 -4.97 -0.31 11.51
N THR A 31 -4.10 -1.05 12.20
CA THR A 31 -3.64 -0.63 13.53
C THR A 31 -2.70 0.57 13.38
N ALA A 32 -2.51 1.33 14.48
CA ALA A 32 -1.51 2.40 14.50
C ALA A 32 -0.09 1.89 14.14
N ASN A 33 0.23 0.66 14.53
CA ASN A 33 1.48 0.01 14.15
C ASN A 33 1.53 -0.33 12.65
N GLY A 34 0.43 -0.84 12.10
CA GLY A 34 0.26 -1.06 10.67
C GLY A 34 0.52 0.21 9.86
N GLU A 35 -0.07 1.33 10.26
CA GLU A 35 0.17 2.62 9.59
C GLU A 35 1.65 3.03 9.65
N ARG A 36 2.29 2.96 10.83
CA ARG A 36 3.71 3.30 10.98
C ARG A 36 4.59 2.46 10.07
N ARG A 37 4.31 1.15 9.97
CA ARG A 37 5.06 0.22 9.12
C ARG A 37 4.89 0.57 7.65
N ILE A 38 3.67 0.86 7.18
CA ILE A 38 3.47 1.23 5.77
C ILE A 38 4.16 2.55 5.43
N ARG A 39 4.14 3.56 6.32
CA ARG A 39 4.90 4.79 6.11
C ARG A 39 6.41 4.53 5.98
N ALA A 40 6.94 3.61 6.78
CA ALA A 40 8.35 3.20 6.67
C ALA A 40 8.63 2.47 5.35
N THR A 41 7.72 1.60 4.92
CA THR A 41 7.78 0.93 3.60
C THR A 41 7.78 1.94 2.46
N GLY A 42 6.89 2.94 2.48
CA GLY A 42 6.83 4.02 1.49
C GLY A 42 8.18 4.73 1.37
N ARG A 43 8.74 5.21 2.50
CA ARG A 43 10.07 5.84 2.53
C ARG A 43 11.20 4.97 1.99
N ALA A 44 11.12 3.66 2.17
CA ALA A 44 12.17 2.74 1.74
C ALA A 44 12.09 2.39 0.25
N LEU A 45 10.88 2.29 -0.31
CA LEU A 45 10.64 1.72 -1.63
C LEU A 45 10.21 2.73 -2.70
N VAL A 46 9.70 3.89 -2.30
CA VAL A 46 9.12 4.90 -3.21
C VAL A 46 10.07 6.09 -3.32
N GLY A 47 10.41 6.46 -4.55
CA GLY A 47 11.33 7.55 -4.83
C GLY A 47 11.93 7.46 -6.23
N ASN A 48 12.55 8.55 -6.72
CA ASN A 48 13.16 8.58 -8.05
C ASN A 48 14.39 7.67 -8.16
N ASP A 49 15.03 7.39 -7.02
CA ASP A 49 16.20 6.55 -6.82
C ASP A 49 15.85 5.18 -6.19
N ARG A 50 14.56 4.85 -6.09
CA ARG A 50 14.06 3.64 -5.43
C ARG A 50 13.42 2.65 -6.40
N PRO A 51 13.14 1.40 -5.97
CA PRO A 51 12.54 0.41 -6.85
C PRO A 51 11.20 0.86 -7.46
N ILE A 52 10.36 1.55 -6.69
CA ILE A 52 9.07 2.10 -7.13
C ILE A 52 9.26 3.58 -7.44
N VAL A 53 9.42 3.89 -8.74
CA VAL A 53 9.53 5.26 -9.23
C VAL A 53 8.14 5.74 -9.64
N PRO A 54 7.52 6.73 -8.95
CA PRO A 54 6.14 7.15 -9.23
C PRO A 54 5.88 7.53 -10.69
N LYS A 55 6.81 8.27 -11.30
CA LYS A 55 6.72 8.71 -12.70
C LYS A 55 6.72 7.58 -13.74
N LYS A 56 7.05 6.35 -13.33
CA LYS A 56 7.09 5.16 -14.19
C LYS A 56 5.94 4.19 -13.92
N LEU A 57 5.01 4.52 -13.01
CA LEU A 57 3.84 3.70 -12.76
C LEU A 57 2.81 3.94 -13.88
N ALA A 58 2.43 2.86 -14.58
CA ALA A 58 1.42 2.91 -15.62
C ALA A 58 0.00 2.72 -15.04
N HIS A 59 -0.16 1.78 -14.11
CA HIS A 59 -1.44 1.46 -13.49
C HIS A 59 -1.27 1.15 -12.00
N ILE A 60 -2.31 1.46 -11.23
CA ILE A 60 -2.43 1.13 -9.81
C ILE A 60 -3.80 0.52 -9.61
N TYR A 61 -3.84 -0.67 -9.03
CA TYR A 61 -5.07 -1.38 -8.67
C TYR A 61 -5.09 -1.56 -7.16
N VAL A 62 -6.22 -1.28 -6.53
CA VAL A 62 -6.39 -1.38 -5.08
C VAL A 62 -7.72 -2.03 -4.75
N SER A 63 -7.73 -2.84 -3.68
CA SER A 63 -8.97 -3.41 -3.16
C SER A 63 -9.83 -2.30 -2.54
N PRO A 64 -11.17 -2.36 -2.67
CA PRO A 64 -12.10 -1.38 -2.07
C PRO A 64 -12.23 -1.51 -0.54
N ARG A 65 -11.34 -2.24 0.13
CA ARG A 65 -11.32 -2.33 1.60
C ARG A 65 -10.53 -1.17 2.18
N THR A 66 -11.02 -0.55 3.25
CA THR A 66 -10.37 0.62 3.87
C THR A 66 -8.91 0.35 4.21
N ARG A 67 -8.56 -0.84 4.71
CA ARG A 67 -7.16 -1.22 5.00
C ARG A 67 -6.23 -1.19 3.77
N ALA A 68 -6.74 -1.51 2.58
CA ALA A 68 -5.95 -1.50 1.35
C ALA A 68 -5.83 -0.08 0.78
N GLN A 69 -6.93 0.68 0.75
CA GLN A 69 -6.92 2.10 0.37
C GLN A 69 -6.01 2.91 1.28
N ARG A 70 -6.13 2.73 2.60
CA ARG A 70 -5.25 3.39 3.58
C ARG A 70 -3.79 2.98 3.42
N THR A 71 -3.51 1.74 3.04
CA THR A 71 -2.13 1.32 2.75
C THR A 71 -1.57 2.09 1.55
N LEU A 72 -2.35 2.23 0.49
CA LEU A 72 -1.96 2.98 -0.70
C LEU A 72 -1.70 4.46 -0.40
N GLU A 73 -2.56 5.08 0.41
CA GLU A 73 -2.36 6.43 0.94
C GLU A 73 -1.02 6.62 1.63
N LEU A 74 -0.69 5.68 2.52
CA LEU A 74 0.48 5.77 3.38
C LEU A 74 1.80 5.43 2.67
N LEU A 75 1.75 4.80 1.50
CA LEU A 75 2.93 4.58 0.65
C LEU A 75 3.44 5.88 0.03
N ASP A 76 2.62 6.94 0.00
CA ASP A 76 2.97 8.28 -0.47
C ASP A 76 3.56 8.27 -1.90
N LEU A 77 2.79 7.71 -2.84
CA LEU A 77 3.19 7.64 -4.25
C LEU A 77 3.17 9.00 -4.97
N GLY A 78 2.79 10.10 -4.29
CA GLY A 78 2.70 11.43 -4.90
C GLY A 78 1.66 11.53 -6.02
N LEU A 79 0.58 10.76 -5.93
CA LEU A 79 -0.52 10.80 -6.91
C LEU A 79 -1.33 12.08 -6.72
N LYS A 80 -1.67 12.73 -7.83
CA LYS A 80 -2.43 13.99 -7.83
C LYS A 80 -3.93 13.78 -7.72
N GLU A 81 -4.41 12.62 -8.15
CA GLU A 81 -5.84 12.29 -8.13
C GLU A 81 -6.19 11.38 -6.95
N PRO A 82 -7.43 11.46 -6.45
CA PRO A 82 -7.92 10.54 -5.43
C PRO A 82 -7.75 9.09 -5.87
N TYR A 83 -7.56 8.21 -4.90
CA TYR A 83 -7.53 6.77 -5.14
C TYR A 83 -8.84 6.33 -5.81
N PRO A 84 -8.79 5.34 -6.72
CA PRO A 84 -10.01 4.79 -7.32
C PRO A 84 -10.92 4.12 -6.27
#